data_AF-A0A6A6JI16-F1
#
_entry.id   AF-A0A6A6JI16-F1
#
_cell.length_a   1.000
_cell.length_b   1.000
_cell.length_c   1.000
_cell.angle_alpha   90.00
_cell.angle_beta   90.00
_cell.angle_gamma   90.00
#
_symmetry.space_group_name_H-M   'P 1'
#
loop_
_entity.id
_entity.type
_entity.pdbx_description
1 polymer ?
#
loop_
_entity_poly.entity_id
_entity_poly.type
_entity_poly.pdbx_seq_one_letter_code
_entity_poly.pdbx_strand_id
1 'polypeptide(L)'
;MMTASKNCVLYGGSRGWDTRDWTASDDRVRGGKSVSHVSLPTSETLLFWGHLDYATLGSAGFASQRTTNIPPEGWDLSAYSGIVLELEAEAGRLNDKKFTFVIKDTILPKRPDGRERSSINWEFDFDVPRVSTGSTVWHEALEDDSEEEVTKRKELGVKEGKREEDEQDESEFEHIDVWEDDAAEEAVLLDAEFYVNPEDEVVSVPPAPATPAGRKEMVRVYMPWGLFQPTYRGRKKHNASDLDTKHIRQISIMVRSFFGEQSGDFALVIKSITAYTERDIDVEAQRATMGTAREESHVCLELP
;
A
#
# COMPACT_ATOMS: atom_id res chain seq x y z
N MET A 1 -16.02 -14.62 23.34
CA MET A 1 -15.24 -14.79 22.10
C MET A 1 -14.07 -15.71 22.40
N MET A 2 -13.81 -16.71 21.55
CA MET A 2 -12.62 -17.55 21.70
C MET A 2 -11.44 -16.78 21.13
N THR A 3 -10.46 -16.43 21.95
CA THR A 3 -9.20 -15.81 21.49
C THR A 3 -8.26 -16.91 21.01
N ALA A 4 -7.66 -16.76 19.84
CA ALA A 4 -6.59 -17.67 19.42
C ALA A 4 -5.43 -17.60 20.43
N SER A 5 -4.78 -18.74 20.68
CA SER A 5 -3.65 -18.82 21.63
C SER A 5 -2.28 -18.68 20.96
N LYS A 6 -2.23 -18.68 19.62
CA LYS A 6 -1.03 -18.61 18.79
C LYS A 6 -1.35 -17.96 17.44
N ASN A 7 -0.36 -17.32 16.84
CA ASN A 7 -0.43 -16.81 15.47
C ASN A 7 -0.67 -17.91 14.43
N CYS A 8 -1.34 -17.56 13.34
CA CYS A 8 -1.59 -18.45 12.21
C CYS A 8 -0.86 -17.95 10.97
N VAL A 9 0.17 -18.68 10.56
CA VAL A 9 0.85 -18.41 9.29
C VAL A 9 -0.10 -18.79 8.16
N LEU A 10 -0.41 -17.84 7.28
CA LEU A 10 -1.28 -18.04 6.12
C LEU A 10 -0.44 -18.43 4.90
N TYR A 11 0.64 -17.67 4.65
CA TYR A 11 1.56 -17.87 3.53
C TYR A 11 3.01 -17.59 3.98
N GLY A 12 3.99 -18.27 3.36
CA GLY A 12 5.40 -18.12 3.70
C GLY A 12 5.74 -18.75 5.05
N GLY A 13 6.82 -18.26 5.67
CA GLY A 13 7.27 -18.71 7.00
C GLY A 13 7.36 -20.24 7.11
N SER A 14 6.72 -20.82 8.12
CA SER A 14 6.69 -22.27 8.34
C SER A 14 5.88 -23.06 7.31
N ARG A 15 5.03 -22.41 6.52
CA ARG A 15 4.27 -23.04 5.43
C ARG A 15 5.02 -23.02 4.10
N GLY A 16 6.07 -22.20 4.00
CA GLY A 16 6.78 -21.96 2.76
C GLY A 16 5.94 -21.15 1.75
N TRP A 17 6.55 -20.88 0.60
CA TRP A 17 5.91 -20.17 -0.49
C TRP A 17 5.69 -21.08 -1.69
N ASP A 18 4.54 -20.92 -2.35
CA ASP A 18 4.25 -21.49 -3.66
C ASP A 18 3.75 -20.38 -4.57
N THR A 19 4.47 -20.11 -5.67
CA THR A 19 4.09 -19.04 -6.60
C THR A 19 2.77 -19.34 -7.32
N ARG A 20 2.33 -20.61 -7.38
CA ARG A 20 1.07 -21.01 -7.99
C ARG A 20 -0.16 -20.59 -7.20
N ASP A 21 0.02 -20.26 -5.92
CA ASP A 21 -1.04 -19.71 -5.08
C ASP A 21 -1.37 -18.25 -5.45
N TRP A 22 -0.59 -17.62 -6.34
CA TRP A 22 -0.69 -16.22 -6.70
C TRP A 22 -0.92 -16.03 -8.20
N THR A 23 -1.73 -15.04 -8.55
CA THR A 23 -1.93 -14.65 -9.95
C THR A 23 -2.04 -13.15 -10.10
N ALA A 24 -1.57 -12.65 -11.24
CA ALA A 24 -1.61 -11.23 -11.56
C ALA A 24 -3.06 -10.74 -11.70
N SER A 25 -3.30 -9.53 -11.20
CA SER A 25 -4.51 -8.73 -11.42
C SER A 25 -4.08 -7.30 -11.68
N ASP A 26 -3.36 -7.07 -12.77
CA ASP A 26 -2.86 -5.73 -13.10
C ASP A 26 -3.90 -4.92 -13.87
N ASP A 27 -3.65 -3.63 -14.02
CA ASP A 27 -4.49 -2.70 -14.75
C ASP A 27 -4.66 -3.01 -16.26
N ARG A 28 -3.89 -3.97 -16.80
CA ARG A 28 -4.06 -4.55 -18.15
C ARG A 28 -5.48 -5.04 -18.42
N VAL A 29 -6.21 -5.47 -17.38
CA VAL A 29 -7.63 -5.85 -17.49
C VAL A 29 -8.56 -4.68 -17.87
N ARG A 30 -8.03 -3.45 -17.84
CA ARG A 30 -8.67 -2.19 -18.26
C ARG A 30 -7.90 -1.50 -19.39
N GLY A 31 -6.94 -2.18 -20.03
CA GLY A 31 -6.08 -1.61 -21.06
C GLY A 31 -4.87 -0.82 -20.53
N GLY A 32 -4.54 -0.94 -19.24
CA GLY A 32 -3.33 -0.35 -18.66
C GLY A 32 -2.05 -1.10 -19.05
N LYS A 33 -0.89 -0.58 -18.61
CA LYS A 33 0.45 -1.10 -18.93
C LYS A 33 1.25 -1.54 -17.70
N SER A 34 0.66 -1.53 -16.51
CA SER A 34 1.34 -2.04 -15.33
C SER A 34 1.46 -3.56 -15.40
N VAL A 35 2.57 -4.08 -14.90
CA VAL A 35 2.83 -5.52 -14.88
C VAL A 35 3.41 -5.88 -13.52
N SER A 36 2.88 -6.94 -12.91
CA SER A 36 3.44 -7.51 -11.70
C SER A 36 3.79 -8.99 -11.87
N HIS A 37 4.71 -9.44 -11.03
CA HIS A 37 5.20 -10.80 -10.97
C HIS A 37 5.44 -11.24 -9.52
N VAL A 38 5.44 -12.56 -9.31
CA VAL A 38 6.01 -13.18 -8.12
C VAL A 38 7.13 -14.14 -8.48
N SER A 39 8.16 -14.22 -7.65
CA SER A 39 9.21 -15.25 -7.76
C SER A 39 9.75 -15.62 -6.38
N LEU A 40 10.50 -16.71 -6.31
CA LEU A 40 11.13 -17.19 -5.07
C LEU A 40 12.65 -16.96 -5.15
N PRO A 41 13.16 -15.79 -4.72
CA PRO A 41 14.61 -15.56 -4.71
C PRO A 41 15.33 -16.51 -3.74
N THR A 42 14.63 -17.00 -2.71
CA THR A 42 15.04 -18.10 -1.83
C THR A 42 13.84 -19.01 -1.57
N SER A 43 14.06 -20.20 -1.01
CA SER A 43 12.96 -21.08 -0.58
C SER A 43 12.10 -20.50 0.55
N GLU A 44 12.54 -19.39 1.14
CA GLU A 44 11.96 -18.81 2.34
C GLU A 44 11.21 -17.49 2.10
N THR A 45 11.38 -16.87 0.94
CA THR A 45 10.85 -15.54 0.66
C THR A 45 10.17 -15.47 -0.70
N LEU A 46 9.14 -14.64 -0.79
CA LEU A 46 8.47 -14.27 -2.02
C LEU A 46 8.93 -12.87 -2.43
N LEU A 47 9.35 -12.70 -3.67
CA LEU A 47 9.59 -11.39 -4.28
C LEU A 47 8.35 -11.00 -5.09
N PHE A 48 7.68 -9.93 -4.69
CA PHE A 48 6.66 -9.23 -5.47
C PHE A 48 7.32 -8.06 -6.21
N TRP A 49 7.30 -8.06 -7.54
CA TRP A 49 8.06 -7.10 -8.34
C TRP A 49 7.41 -6.81 -9.68
N GLY A 50 7.83 -5.73 -10.33
CA GLY A 50 7.34 -5.37 -11.67
C GLY A 50 7.50 -3.90 -11.98
N HIS A 51 6.65 -3.41 -12.88
CA HIS A 51 6.62 -2.02 -13.34
C HIS A 51 5.21 -1.43 -13.17
N LEU A 52 5.14 -0.25 -12.56
CA LEU A 52 3.91 0.51 -12.40
C LEU A 52 3.86 1.66 -13.40
N ASP A 53 2.92 1.60 -14.32
CA ASP A 53 2.59 2.71 -15.23
C ASP A 53 1.34 3.44 -14.72
N TYR A 54 1.40 4.76 -14.58
CA TYR A 54 0.23 5.56 -14.23
C TYR A 54 -0.41 6.22 -15.45
N ALA A 55 0.37 6.50 -16.49
CA ALA A 55 -0.03 7.42 -17.55
C ALA A 55 -1.12 6.84 -18.46
N THR A 56 -1.06 5.55 -18.79
CA THR A 56 -1.98 4.93 -19.76
C THR A 56 -3.45 5.04 -19.35
N LEU A 57 -3.73 5.02 -18.05
CA LEU A 57 -5.09 5.10 -17.51
C LEU A 57 -5.40 6.46 -16.87
N GLY A 58 -4.76 7.54 -17.33
CA GLY A 58 -5.01 8.88 -16.80
C GLY A 58 -4.75 8.95 -15.30
N SER A 59 -3.60 8.44 -14.88
CA SER A 59 -3.14 8.36 -13.49
C SER A 59 -3.77 7.28 -12.61
N ALA A 60 -4.59 6.37 -13.16
CA ALA A 60 -5.25 5.32 -12.39
C ALA A 60 -4.56 3.93 -12.47
N GLY A 61 -3.23 3.91 -12.62
CA GLY A 61 -2.44 2.67 -12.78
C GLY A 61 -2.29 1.84 -11.51
N PHE A 62 -2.26 0.50 -11.66
CA PHE A 62 -2.00 -0.45 -10.57
C PHE A 62 -1.46 -1.79 -11.06
N ALA A 63 -0.61 -2.41 -10.23
CA ALA A 63 -0.10 -3.77 -10.43
C ALA A 63 -0.33 -4.58 -9.15
N SER A 64 -0.85 -5.80 -9.26
CA SER A 64 -1.17 -6.60 -8.07
C SER A 64 -1.10 -8.10 -8.28
N GLN A 65 -0.80 -8.82 -7.20
CA GLN A 65 -0.83 -10.27 -7.14
C GLN A 65 -1.85 -10.68 -6.09
N ARG A 66 -2.76 -11.59 -6.45
CA ARG A 66 -3.84 -12.05 -5.56
C ARG A 66 -3.82 -13.56 -5.39
N THR A 67 -4.28 -14.02 -4.24
CA THR A 67 -4.39 -15.45 -3.94
C THR A 67 -5.46 -16.11 -4.80
N THR A 68 -5.13 -17.27 -5.39
CA THR A 68 -6.05 -18.11 -6.18
C THR A 68 -6.49 -19.37 -5.45
N ASN A 69 -5.63 -19.89 -4.58
CA ASN A 69 -5.81 -21.15 -3.88
C ASN A 69 -6.14 -20.88 -2.41
N ILE A 70 -7.44 -20.70 -2.15
CA ILE A 70 -7.99 -20.52 -0.80
C ILE A 70 -8.99 -21.65 -0.51
N PRO A 71 -9.19 -22.04 0.77
CA PRO A 71 -10.21 -23.01 1.12
C PRO A 71 -11.58 -22.60 0.57
N PRO A 72 -12.42 -23.53 0.08
CA PRO A 72 -13.74 -23.21 -0.48
C PRO A 72 -14.65 -22.38 0.44
N GLU A 73 -14.50 -22.55 1.75
CA GLU A 73 -15.16 -21.84 2.84
C GLU A 73 -14.46 -20.53 3.24
N GLY A 74 -13.24 -20.31 2.77
CA GLY A 74 -12.39 -19.18 3.15
C GLY A 74 -11.63 -19.44 4.45
N TRP A 75 -11.02 -18.39 5.00
CA TRP A 75 -10.37 -18.44 6.31
C TRP A 75 -11.27 -17.82 7.37
N ASP A 76 -11.51 -18.56 8.46
CA ASP A 76 -12.04 -17.98 9.69
C ASP A 76 -10.88 -17.44 10.53
N LEU A 77 -10.71 -16.12 10.47
CA LEU A 77 -9.70 -15.37 11.22
C LEU A 77 -10.33 -14.52 12.33
N SER A 78 -11.57 -14.79 12.73
CA SER A 78 -12.30 -14.01 13.75
C SER A 78 -11.71 -14.08 15.15
N ALA A 79 -10.80 -15.03 15.40
CA ALA A 79 -10.08 -15.19 16.66
C ALA A 79 -8.77 -14.38 16.74
N TYR A 80 -8.39 -13.67 15.66
CA TYR A 80 -7.17 -12.89 15.53
C TYR A 80 -7.46 -11.39 15.52
N SER A 81 -6.45 -10.56 15.76
CA SER A 81 -6.58 -9.10 15.85
C SER A 81 -6.21 -8.37 14.56
N GLY A 82 -5.51 -9.05 13.64
CA GLY A 82 -5.11 -8.48 12.36
C GLY A 82 -4.17 -9.39 11.55
N ILE A 83 -3.59 -8.82 10.50
CA ILE A 83 -2.50 -9.43 9.71
C ILE A 83 -1.18 -8.73 10.03
N VAL A 84 -0.09 -9.50 10.12
CA VAL A 84 1.27 -8.97 10.13
C VAL A 84 2.00 -9.49 8.89
N LEU A 85 2.65 -8.57 8.18
CA LEU A 85 3.63 -8.91 7.14
C LEU A 85 5.02 -8.83 7.74
N GLU A 86 5.80 -9.89 7.54
CA GLU A 86 7.24 -9.87 7.76
C GLU A 86 7.93 -9.62 6.43
N LEU A 87 8.66 -8.51 6.33
CA LEU A 87 9.29 -8.03 5.11
C LEU A 87 10.81 -8.04 5.27
N GLU A 88 11.52 -8.36 4.20
CA GLU A 88 12.97 -8.18 4.13
C GLU A 88 13.27 -6.86 3.43
N ALA A 89 13.58 -5.83 4.21
CA ALA A 89 14.05 -4.56 3.68
C ALA A 89 15.56 -4.66 3.44
N GLU A 90 16.02 -4.18 2.29
CA GLU A 90 17.43 -4.26 1.90
C GLU A 90 17.89 -2.94 1.32
N ALA A 91 19.09 -2.51 1.72
CA ALA A 91 19.66 -1.26 1.24
C ALA A 91 19.85 -1.30 -0.30
N GLY A 92 19.30 -0.32 -0.99
CA GLY A 92 19.37 -0.22 -2.46
C GLY A 92 18.34 -1.07 -3.22
N ARG A 93 17.45 -1.82 -2.53
CA ARG A 93 16.30 -2.45 -3.19
C ARG A 93 15.24 -1.38 -3.51
N LEU A 94 14.48 -1.58 -4.60
CA LEU A 94 13.37 -0.73 -5.04
C LEU A 94 12.14 -0.86 -4.12
N ASN A 95 12.28 -0.39 -2.88
CA ASN A 95 11.24 -0.39 -1.85
C ASN A 95 10.75 1.03 -1.49
N ASP A 96 11.01 2.00 -2.37
CA ASP A 96 10.65 3.41 -2.21
C ASP A 96 9.19 3.72 -2.55
N LYS A 97 8.38 2.69 -2.79
CA LYS A 97 6.97 2.79 -3.14
C LYS A 97 6.09 2.59 -1.91
N LYS A 98 4.93 3.23 -1.94
CA LYS A 98 3.80 2.88 -1.09
C LYS A 98 3.09 1.66 -1.65
N PHE A 99 2.84 0.66 -0.82
CA PHE A 99 2.14 -0.58 -1.16
C PHE A 99 0.78 -0.61 -0.49
N THR A 100 -0.12 -1.44 -1.01
CA THR A 100 -1.44 -1.68 -0.45
C THR A 100 -1.63 -3.17 -0.22
N PHE A 101 -1.99 -3.56 1.00
CA PHE A 101 -2.48 -4.90 1.29
C PHE A 101 -4.01 -4.89 1.15
N VAL A 102 -4.56 -5.84 0.39
CA VAL A 102 -5.99 -5.88 0.09
C VAL A 102 -6.59 -7.21 0.55
N ILE A 103 -7.71 -7.12 1.24
CA ILE A 103 -8.53 -8.25 1.67
C ILE A 103 -9.89 -8.20 0.98
N LYS A 104 -10.42 -9.37 0.61
CA LYS A 104 -11.84 -9.54 0.31
C LYS A 104 -12.42 -10.62 1.20
N ASP A 105 -13.56 -10.31 1.80
CA ASP A 105 -14.43 -11.24 2.52
C ASP A 105 -15.55 -11.81 1.63
N THR A 106 -15.70 -11.27 0.42
CA THR A 106 -16.75 -11.63 -0.52
C THR A 106 -16.21 -11.73 -1.93
N ILE A 107 -16.39 -12.90 -2.56
CA ILE A 107 -16.17 -13.10 -3.99
C ILE A 107 -17.53 -13.31 -4.65
N LEU A 108 -17.88 -12.40 -5.54
CA LEU A 108 -19.14 -12.47 -6.27
C LEU A 108 -19.06 -13.49 -7.41
N PRO A 109 -20.18 -14.12 -7.80
CA PRO A 109 -20.24 -14.94 -8.99
C PRO A 109 -19.74 -14.17 -10.22
N LYS A 110 -18.99 -14.87 -11.08
CA LYS A 110 -18.58 -14.33 -12.36
C LYS A 110 -19.80 -13.90 -13.17
N ARG A 111 -19.60 -12.88 -14.02
CA ARG A 111 -20.59 -12.43 -14.98
C ARG A 111 -20.82 -13.54 -16.04
N PRO A 112 -21.94 -13.48 -16.80
CA PRO A 112 -22.19 -14.43 -17.88
C PRO A 112 -21.08 -14.46 -18.95
N ASP A 113 -20.36 -13.35 -19.15
CA ASP A 113 -19.21 -13.22 -20.04
C ASP A 113 -17.90 -13.78 -19.43
N GLY A 114 -17.96 -14.41 -18.25
CA GLY A 114 -16.81 -14.97 -17.54
C GLY A 114 -15.98 -13.96 -16.74
N ARG A 115 -16.26 -12.65 -16.83
CA ARG A 115 -15.51 -11.61 -16.12
C ARG A 115 -15.83 -11.60 -14.62
N GLU A 116 -14.83 -11.28 -13.82
CA GLU A 116 -15.02 -11.03 -12.39
C GLU A 116 -15.87 -9.76 -12.17
N ARG A 117 -16.70 -9.77 -11.12
CA ARG A 117 -17.45 -8.59 -10.69
C ARG A 117 -16.62 -7.82 -9.66
N SER A 118 -16.71 -6.49 -9.69
CA SER A 118 -16.15 -5.66 -8.63
C SER A 118 -16.94 -5.88 -7.33
N SER A 119 -16.24 -6.10 -6.24
CA SER A 119 -16.75 -6.16 -4.87
C SER A 119 -16.05 -5.10 -4.02
N ILE A 120 -16.40 -5.05 -2.73
CA ILE A 120 -15.65 -4.24 -1.76
C ILE A 120 -14.26 -4.84 -1.60
N ASN A 121 -13.25 -3.97 -1.62
CA ASN A 121 -11.90 -4.24 -1.18
C ASN A 121 -11.71 -3.64 0.21
N TRP A 122 -11.02 -4.34 1.09
CA TRP A 122 -10.54 -3.82 2.35
C TRP A 122 -9.06 -3.52 2.20
N GLU A 123 -8.68 -2.25 2.18
CA GLU A 123 -7.35 -1.80 1.80
C GLU A 123 -6.59 -1.26 3.01
N PHE A 124 -5.31 -1.61 3.13
CA PHE A 124 -4.37 -1.04 4.09
C PHE A 124 -3.12 -0.60 3.34
N ASP A 125 -2.85 0.71 3.34
CA ASP A 125 -1.66 1.27 2.71
C ASP A 125 -0.48 1.26 3.69
N PHE A 126 0.71 0.90 3.22
CA PHE A 126 1.94 0.88 4.02
C PHE A 126 3.17 1.24 3.18
N ASP A 127 4.16 1.79 3.85
CA ASP A 127 5.49 2.06 3.29
C ASP A 127 6.50 1.04 3.84
N VAL A 128 7.56 0.76 3.08
CA VAL A 128 8.67 -0.05 3.56
C VAL A 128 9.77 0.87 4.08
N PRO A 129 10.21 0.75 5.36
CA PRO A 129 11.31 1.52 5.88
C PRO A 129 12.57 1.37 5.02
N ARG A 130 13.22 2.50 4.71
CA ARG A 130 14.48 2.50 3.97
C ARG A 130 15.61 2.02 4.88
N VAL A 131 16.27 0.94 4.49
CA VAL A 131 17.55 0.54 5.10
C VAL A 131 18.64 1.39 4.46
N SER A 132 19.24 2.29 5.23
CA SER A 132 20.37 3.09 4.73
C SER A 132 21.60 2.19 4.53
N THR A 133 22.40 2.47 3.49
CA THR A 133 23.66 1.78 3.21
C THR A 133 24.79 2.09 4.22
N GLY A 134 24.51 2.90 5.24
CA GLY A 134 25.39 3.15 6.38
C GLY A 134 25.63 4.63 6.66
N SER A 135 25.28 5.07 7.87
CA SER A 135 26.22 5.75 8.77
C SER A 135 25.70 5.62 10.20
N THR A 136 26.34 4.77 11.00
CA THR A 136 26.26 4.90 12.45
C THR A 136 27.08 6.14 12.81
N VAL A 137 26.45 7.32 12.82
CA VAL A 137 27.00 8.45 13.57
C VAL A 137 26.43 8.32 14.98
N TRP A 138 27.28 7.87 15.90
CA TRP A 138 27.06 8.17 17.31
C TRP A 138 27.07 9.70 17.45
N HIS A 139 25.92 10.31 17.72
CA HIS A 139 25.92 11.59 18.40
C HIS A 139 26.01 11.26 19.90
N GLU A 140 27.24 11.13 20.38
CA GLU A 140 27.52 11.41 21.79
C GLU A 140 27.16 12.88 22.01
N ALA A 141 26.40 13.13 23.08
CA ALA A 141 26.02 14.48 23.48
C ALA A 141 27.30 15.34 23.58
N LEU A 142 27.44 16.29 22.67
CA LEU A 142 28.29 17.45 22.90
C LEU A 142 27.37 18.54 23.42
N GLU A 143 27.44 18.70 24.74
CA GLU A 143 27.03 19.90 25.44
C GLU A 143 27.69 21.11 24.75
N ASP A 144 26.82 22.11 24.52
CA ASP A 144 27.05 23.56 24.49
C ASP A 144 28.49 24.05 24.25
N ASP A 145 28.70 24.78 23.15
CA ASP A 145 29.43 26.05 23.23
C ASP A 145 29.33 26.90 21.95
N SER A 146 28.95 28.16 22.19
CA SER A 146 29.35 29.40 21.50
C SER A 146 28.50 29.97 20.35
N GLU A 147 27.92 31.13 20.68
CA GLU A 147 27.13 32.10 19.92
C GLU A 147 27.90 32.90 18.84
N GLU A 148 28.77 32.31 18.02
CA GLU A 148 29.60 33.10 17.07
C GLU A 148 29.27 33.00 15.56
N GLU A 149 28.34 32.15 15.12
CA GLU A 149 28.04 31.96 13.68
C GLU A 149 26.70 32.58 13.20
N VAL A 150 25.99 33.35 14.03
CA VAL A 150 24.74 34.04 13.64
C VAL A 150 25.01 35.42 13.01
N THR A 151 26.22 35.97 13.17
CA THR A 151 26.55 37.36 12.79
C THR A 151 27.16 37.53 11.40
N LYS A 152 27.27 36.48 10.58
CA LYS A 152 27.91 36.56 9.24
C LYS A 152 26.98 36.50 8.03
N ARG A 153 25.66 36.36 8.21
CA ARG A 153 24.69 36.28 7.10
C ARG A 153 23.82 37.53 6.87
N LYS A 154 24.05 38.63 7.60
CA LYS A 154 23.26 39.86 7.48
C LYS A 154 23.92 41.02 6.72
N GLU A 155 25.11 40.85 6.14
CA GLU A 155 25.84 41.98 5.51
C GLU A 155 26.14 41.86 4.01
N LEU A 156 25.44 41.01 3.25
CA LEU A 156 25.56 41.02 1.79
C LEU A 156 24.20 40.97 1.08
N GLY A 157 23.66 42.16 0.83
CA GLY A 157 23.24 42.51 -0.54
C GLY A 157 21.74 42.41 -0.87
N VAL A 158 20.96 43.36 -0.35
CA VAL A 158 19.70 43.83 -0.94
C VAL A 158 19.93 44.34 -2.36
N LYS A 159 19.10 43.92 -3.33
CA LYS A 159 18.60 44.80 -4.41
C LYS A 159 17.16 44.44 -4.78
N GLU A 160 16.29 45.42 -4.60
CA GLU A 160 14.89 45.48 -5.01
C GLU A 160 14.71 45.39 -6.53
N GLY A 161 13.56 44.84 -6.94
CA GLY A 161 12.97 45.00 -8.26
C GLY A 161 11.45 44.84 -8.17
N LYS A 162 10.73 45.96 -8.18
CA LYS A 162 9.26 46.08 -8.29
C LYS A 162 8.72 45.43 -9.57
N ARG A 163 7.53 44.80 -9.48
CA ARG A 163 6.46 44.82 -10.49
C ARG A 163 5.16 44.28 -9.87
N GLU A 164 4.23 45.17 -9.51
CA GLU A 164 2.94 45.47 -10.17
C GLU A 164 1.87 44.39 -9.97
N GLU A 165 0.76 44.85 -9.39
CA GLU A 165 -0.50 44.19 -9.06
C GLU A 165 -1.25 43.78 -10.33
N ASP A 166 -1.95 42.65 -10.26
CA ASP A 166 -3.21 42.47 -10.97
C ASP A 166 -4.16 41.69 -10.03
N GLU A 167 -5.14 42.42 -9.52
CA GLU A 167 -6.35 41.93 -8.85
C GLU A 167 -7.23 41.20 -9.86
N GLN A 168 -7.67 39.99 -9.54
CA GLN A 168 -8.86 39.40 -10.16
C GLN A 168 -9.60 38.48 -9.19
N ASP A 169 -10.63 39.08 -8.60
CA ASP A 169 -11.99 38.57 -8.42
C ASP A 169 -12.18 37.20 -7.73
N GLU A 170 -12.32 37.29 -6.40
CA GLU A 170 -13.01 36.29 -5.58
C GLU A 170 -14.52 36.60 -5.58
N SER A 171 -15.28 36.03 -6.52
CA SER A 171 -16.74 35.88 -6.38
C SER A 171 -17.33 34.83 -7.34
N GLU A 172 -17.42 33.58 -6.90
CA GLU A 172 -18.52 32.63 -7.22
C GLU A 172 -18.19 31.22 -6.68
N PHE A 173 -18.52 30.96 -5.42
CA PHE A 173 -18.71 29.60 -4.90
C PHE A 173 -19.99 29.55 -4.06
N GLU A 174 -21.13 29.67 -4.74
CA GLU A 174 -22.40 29.14 -4.25
C GLU A 174 -23.04 28.33 -5.38
N HIS A 175 -22.83 27.01 -5.37
CA HIS A 175 -23.92 26.05 -5.53
C HIS A 175 -23.43 24.64 -5.18
N ILE A 176 -23.84 24.21 -4.00
CA ILE A 176 -23.85 22.81 -3.57
C ILE A 176 -25.01 22.15 -4.34
N ASP A 177 -24.69 21.29 -5.29
CA ASP A 177 -25.67 20.37 -5.88
C ASP A 177 -25.56 19.00 -5.20
N VAL A 178 -26.67 18.67 -4.54
CA VAL A 178 -27.03 17.37 -3.99
C VAL A 178 -27.23 16.42 -5.17
N TRP A 179 -26.45 15.33 -5.24
CA TRP A 179 -26.72 14.25 -6.20
C TRP A 179 -27.44 13.12 -5.46
N GLU A 180 -28.77 13.12 -5.59
CA GLU A 180 -29.60 11.94 -5.40
C GLU A 180 -29.48 11.01 -6.64
N ASP A 181 -29.64 9.73 -6.35
CA ASP A 181 -29.46 8.58 -7.23
C ASP A 181 -30.35 8.57 -8.49
N ASP A 182 -29.87 7.73 -9.41
CA ASP A 182 -30.60 6.97 -10.42
C ASP A 182 -30.75 7.51 -11.85
N ALA A 183 -30.17 6.67 -12.72
CA ALA A 183 -30.58 6.35 -14.08
C ALA A 183 -30.12 7.28 -15.22
N ALA A 184 -29.47 6.58 -16.17
CA ALA A 184 -29.15 6.98 -17.53
C ALA A 184 -28.04 8.02 -17.66
N GLU A 185 -26.88 7.58 -18.16
CA GLU A 185 -26.58 7.86 -19.57
C GLU A 185 -25.76 6.70 -20.17
N GLU A 186 -26.38 6.03 -21.14
CA GLU A 186 -25.69 5.26 -22.15
C GLU A 186 -24.88 6.22 -23.02
N ALA A 187 -23.57 5.99 -23.09
CA ALA A 187 -22.76 6.49 -24.20
C ALA A 187 -21.85 5.36 -24.68
N VAL A 188 -22.36 4.66 -25.70
CA VAL A 188 -21.63 4.06 -26.83
C VAL A 188 -20.20 3.56 -26.53
N LEU A 189 -20.10 2.33 -26.04
CA LEU A 189 -18.92 1.48 -26.23
C LEU A 189 -19.25 0.47 -27.33
N LEU A 190 -19.21 0.93 -28.58
CA LEU A 190 -19.20 0.07 -29.75
C LEU A 190 -17.85 -0.65 -29.84
N ASP A 191 -17.93 -1.98 -29.91
CA ASP A 191 -17.03 -2.90 -30.61
C ASP A 191 -15.54 -2.88 -30.20
N ALA A 192 -15.27 -3.33 -28.97
CA ALA A 192 -14.06 -4.10 -28.71
C ALA A 192 -14.35 -5.56 -29.06
N GLU A 193 -14.42 -5.84 -30.37
CA GLU A 193 -14.37 -7.19 -30.90
C GLU A 193 -13.18 -7.95 -30.28
N PHE A 194 -13.42 -9.23 -30.03
CA PHE A 194 -12.48 -10.28 -29.71
C PHE A 194 -11.02 -9.96 -30.11
N TYR A 195 -10.21 -9.50 -29.14
CA TYR A 195 -8.76 -9.61 -29.21
C TYR A 195 -8.31 -10.60 -28.14
N VAL A 196 -8.59 -11.88 -28.39
CA VAL A 196 -7.63 -12.91 -28.00
C VAL A 196 -6.47 -12.71 -28.96
N ASN A 197 -5.38 -12.10 -28.50
CA ASN A 197 -4.16 -12.07 -29.28
C ASN A 197 -3.68 -13.53 -29.41
N PRO A 198 -3.71 -14.17 -30.59
CA PRO A 198 -3.25 -15.55 -30.76
C PRO A 198 -1.72 -15.64 -30.82
N GLU A 199 -1.04 -14.50 -30.68
CA GLU A 199 0.39 -14.42 -30.57
C GLU A 199 0.72 -14.09 -29.11
N ASP A 200 0.75 -15.13 -28.28
CA ASP A 200 1.75 -15.18 -27.21
C ASP A 200 3.11 -15.14 -27.91
N GLU A 201 3.51 -13.95 -28.37
CA GLU A 201 4.91 -13.61 -28.39
C GLU A 201 5.34 -13.90 -26.95
N VAL A 202 6.27 -14.85 -26.79
CA VAL A 202 6.88 -15.13 -25.50
C VAL A 202 7.62 -13.86 -25.12
N VAL A 203 6.90 -12.88 -24.57
CA VAL A 203 7.47 -11.68 -23.99
C VAL A 203 8.30 -12.24 -22.87
N SER A 204 9.61 -12.27 -23.08
CA SER A 204 10.57 -12.72 -22.11
C SER A 204 10.29 -11.94 -20.84
N VAL A 205 9.69 -12.61 -19.85
CA VAL A 205 9.50 -12.03 -18.52
C VAL A 205 10.90 -11.55 -18.13
N PRO A 206 11.10 -10.25 -17.89
CA PRO A 206 12.42 -9.75 -17.54
C PRO A 206 12.92 -10.55 -16.34
N PRO A 207 14.23 -10.83 -16.24
CA PRO A 207 14.73 -11.49 -15.05
C PRO A 207 14.33 -10.65 -13.83
N ALA A 208 13.86 -11.31 -12.78
CA ALA A 208 13.57 -10.64 -11.51
C ALA A 208 14.79 -9.77 -11.12
N PRO A 209 14.58 -8.59 -10.50
CA PRO A 209 15.68 -7.72 -10.11
C PRO A 209 16.68 -8.50 -9.26
N ALA A 210 17.96 -8.41 -9.62
CA ALA A 210 19.02 -9.12 -8.91
C ALA A 210 19.01 -8.74 -7.43
N THR A 211 19.09 -9.73 -6.54
CA THR A 211 19.21 -9.50 -5.10
C THR A 211 20.52 -8.75 -4.85
N PRO A 212 20.50 -7.52 -4.30
CA PRO A 212 21.72 -6.84 -3.91
C PRO A 212 22.48 -7.65 -2.83
N ALA A 213 23.74 -7.30 -2.58
CA ALA A 213 24.53 -7.85 -1.47
C ALA A 213 24.50 -6.88 -0.27
N GLY A 214 23.33 -6.34 0.04
CA GLY A 214 23.14 -5.32 1.06
C GLY A 214 22.81 -5.87 2.44
N ARG A 215 22.86 -4.99 3.46
CA ARG A 215 22.32 -5.30 4.78
C ARG A 215 20.81 -5.55 4.63
N LYS A 216 20.38 -6.71 5.13
CA LYS A 216 18.97 -7.11 5.23
C LYS A 216 18.46 -6.79 6.63
N GLU A 217 17.32 -6.13 6.70
CA GLU A 217 16.62 -5.83 7.93
C GLU A 217 15.21 -6.43 7.86
N MET A 218 14.81 -7.13 8.90
CA MET A 218 13.46 -7.68 8.99
C MET A 218 12.54 -6.58 9.53
N VAL A 219 11.50 -6.26 8.77
CA VAL A 219 10.49 -5.27 9.15
C VAL A 219 9.16 -5.98 9.35
N ARG A 220 8.43 -5.61 10.41
CA ARG A 220 7.07 -6.07 10.65
C ARG A 220 6.07 -4.95 10.40
N VAL A 221 5.09 -5.21 9.56
CA VAL A 221 3.96 -4.30 9.30
C VAL A 221 2.71 -4.92 9.88
N TYR A 222 2.25 -4.37 11.01
CA TYR A 222 1.02 -4.80 11.68
C TYR A 222 -0.19 -4.06 11.09
N MET A 223 -1.20 -4.83 10.69
CA MET A 223 -2.43 -4.34 10.07
C MET A 223 -3.63 -4.86 10.90
N PRO A 224 -4.00 -4.16 11.99
CA PRO A 224 -5.21 -4.44 12.75
C PRO A 224 -6.47 -4.38 11.86
N TRP A 225 -7.46 -5.22 12.11
CA TRP A 225 -8.70 -5.26 11.32
C TRP A 225 -9.39 -3.89 11.21
N GLY A 226 -9.43 -3.14 12.31
CA GLY A 226 -10.09 -1.84 12.38
C GLY A 226 -9.40 -0.72 11.59
N LEU A 227 -8.21 -0.95 11.03
CA LEU A 227 -7.50 0.03 10.22
C LEU A 227 -7.67 -0.20 8.70
N PHE A 228 -8.29 -1.30 8.29
CA PHE A 228 -8.60 -1.52 6.88
C PHE A 228 -9.70 -0.58 6.41
N GLN A 229 -9.47 0.09 5.28
CA GLN A 229 -10.43 1.01 4.68
C GLN A 229 -11.24 0.30 3.59
N PRO A 230 -12.57 0.32 3.65
CA PRO A 230 -13.41 -0.24 2.60
C PRO A 230 -13.36 0.66 1.37
N THR A 231 -13.09 0.07 0.21
CA THR A 231 -13.14 0.75 -1.08
C THR A 231 -13.97 -0.03 -2.10
N TYR A 232 -14.56 0.68 -3.05
CA TYR A 232 -15.22 0.11 -4.21
C TYR A 232 -14.71 0.82 -5.45
N ARG A 233 -14.10 0.07 -6.37
CA ARG A 233 -13.48 0.60 -7.60
C ARG A 233 -12.51 1.76 -7.32
N GLY A 234 -11.68 1.62 -6.27
CA GLY A 234 -10.66 2.60 -5.89
C GLY A 234 -11.19 3.83 -5.14
N ARG A 235 -12.48 3.88 -4.79
CA ARG A 235 -13.07 4.95 -4.00
C ARG A 235 -13.47 4.46 -2.62
N LYS A 236 -13.23 5.26 -1.58
CA LYS A 236 -13.63 4.95 -0.20
C LYS A 236 -15.14 4.76 -0.11
N LYS A 237 -15.58 3.73 0.62
CA LYS A 237 -16.99 3.42 0.86
C LYS A 237 -17.35 3.73 2.32
N HIS A 238 -17.93 4.90 2.56
CA HIS A 238 -18.20 5.38 3.93
C HIS A 238 -19.22 4.53 4.71
N ASN A 239 -20.18 3.90 4.03
CA ASN A 239 -21.25 3.10 4.63
C ASN A 239 -21.09 1.60 4.35
N ALA A 240 -19.86 1.09 4.40
CA ALA A 240 -19.63 -0.35 4.32
C ALA A 240 -19.96 -0.99 5.68
N SER A 241 -20.57 -2.18 5.66
CA SER A 241 -20.54 -3.07 6.83
C SER A 241 -19.09 -3.42 7.17
N ASP A 242 -18.83 -3.82 8.42
CA ASP A 242 -17.50 -4.22 8.87
C ASP A 242 -16.94 -5.42 8.06
N LEU A 243 -15.60 -5.52 8.02
CA LEU A 243 -14.89 -6.64 7.41
C LEU A 243 -15.31 -7.95 8.08
N ASP A 244 -15.85 -8.89 7.30
CA ASP A 244 -16.21 -10.20 7.83
C ASP A 244 -14.97 -11.11 7.96
N THR A 245 -14.33 -11.04 9.11
CA THR A 245 -13.13 -11.82 9.42
C THR A 245 -13.36 -13.33 9.48
N LYS A 246 -14.61 -13.82 9.48
CA LYS A 246 -14.91 -15.27 9.46
C LYS A 246 -14.83 -15.87 8.07
N HIS A 247 -14.92 -15.04 7.04
CA HIS A 247 -15.03 -15.48 5.66
C HIS A 247 -14.00 -14.78 4.78
N ILE A 248 -12.75 -14.69 5.20
CA ILE A 248 -11.70 -14.11 4.35
C ILE A 248 -11.52 -14.98 3.11
N ARG A 249 -11.75 -14.41 1.91
CA ARG A 249 -11.79 -15.13 0.63
C ARG A 249 -10.59 -14.85 -0.26
N GLN A 250 -9.94 -13.69 -0.11
CA GLN A 250 -8.81 -13.35 -0.97
C GLN A 250 -7.92 -12.34 -0.28
N ILE A 251 -6.62 -12.52 -0.50
CA ILE A 251 -5.58 -11.57 -0.13
C ILE A 251 -4.90 -11.12 -1.42
N SER A 252 -4.53 -9.84 -1.48
CA SER A 252 -3.70 -9.30 -2.55
C SER A 252 -2.66 -8.34 -2.02
N ILE A 253 -1.51 -8.34 -2.68
CA ILE A 253 -0.44 -7.37 -2.50
C ILE A 253 -0.41 -6.53 -3.76
N MET A 254 -0.52 -5.22 -3.57
CA MET A 254 -0.70 -4.27 -4.65
C MET A 254 0.29 -3.13 -4.52
N VAL A 255 0.71 -2.60 -5.67
CA VAL A 255 1.27 -1.27 -5.79
C VAL A 255 0.38 -0.49 -6.75
N ARG A 256 0.09 0.76 -6.42
CA ARG A 256 -0.79 1.62 -7.22
C ARG A 256 -0.20 3.01 -7.35
N SER A 257 -0.60 3.73 -8.37
CA SER A 257 -0.03 5.05 -8.68
C SER A 257 -0.47 6.16 -7.75
N PHE A 258 -1.51 5.95 -6.93
CA PHE A 258 -2.14 6.99 -6.10
C PHE A 258 -2.44 8.25 -6.91
N PHE A 259 -3.08 8.08 -8.08
CA PHE A 259 -3.43 9.20 -8.94
C PHE A 259 -2.23 9.99 -9.48
N GLY A 260 -1.12 9.29 -9.75
CA GLY A 260 0.06 9.84 -10.41
C GLY A 260 1.19 10.24 -9.45
N GLU A 261 1.03 9.98 -8.16
CA GLU A 261 2.05 10.24 -7.14
C GLU A 261 3.26 9.30 -7.27
N GLN A 262 3.09 8.09 -7.81
CA GLN A 262 4.19 7.14 -7.99
C GLN A 262 4.09 6.28 -9.27
N SER A 263 5.25 5.93 -9.81
CA SER A 263 5.41 5.08 -10.99
C SER A 263 6.81 4.46 -11.06
N GLY A 264 7.03 3.59 -12.05
CA GLY A 264 8.31 2.95 -12.28
C GLY A 264 8.42 1.58 -11.64
N ASP A 265 9.65 1.07 -11.57
CA ASP A 265 9.92 -0.28 -11.09
C ASP A 265 9.75 -0.38 -9.56
N PHE A 266 9.32 -1.55 -9.10
CA PHE A 266 9.12 -1.86 -7.69
C PHE A 266 9.56 -3.28 -7.35
N ALA A 267 9.99 -3.49 -6.11
CA ALA A 267 10.38 -4.79 -5.58
C ALA A 267 10.14 -4.85 -4.05
N LEU A 268 9.34 -5.83 -3.62
CA LEU A 268 9.00 -6.08 -2.23
C LEU A 268 9.30 -7.55 -1.90
N VAL A 269 10.12 -7.80 -0.88
CA VAL A 269 10.42 -9.17 -0.42
C VAL A 269 9.69 -9.45 0.87
N ILE A 270 8.97 -10.57 0.87
CA ILE A 270 8.02 -10.94 1.89
C ILE A 270 8.44 -12.30 2.45
N LYS A 271 8.64 -12.35 3.76
CA LYS A 271 9.00 -13.55 4.50
C LYS A 271 7.75 -14.35 4.89
N SER A 272 6.73 -13.68 5.41
CA SER A 272 5.48 -14.33 5.82
C SER A 272 4.29 -13.38 5.81
N ILE A 273 3.09 -13.97 5.66
CA ILE A 273 1.79 -13.34 5.92
C ILE A 273 1.14 -14.13 7.05
N THR A 274 0.91 -13.47 8.17
CA THR A 274 0.49 -14.14 9.41
C THR A 274 -0.70 -13.43 10.03
N ALA A 275 -1.74 -14.15 10.41
CA ALA A 275 -2.79 -13.63 11.28
C ALA A 275 -2.27 -13.63 12.73
N TYR A 276 -2.29 -12.47 13.39
CA TYR A 276 -1.68 -12.31 14.71
C TYR A 276 -2.70 -12.14 15.84
N THR A 277 -2.28 -12.47 17.06
CA THR A 277 -3.08 -12.23 18.28
C THR A 277 -2.60 -10.99 19.02
N GLU A 278 -3.48 -10.30 19.76
CA GLU A 278 -3.13 -9.12 20.57
C GLU A 278 -1.92 -9.32 21.50
N ARG A 279 -1.70 -10.55 21.98
CA ARG A 279 -0.55 -10.89 22.84
C ARG A 279 0.80 -10.72 22.14
N ASP A 280 0.81 -10.71 20.80
CA ASP A 280 2.01 -10.56 19.97
C ASP A 280 2.28 -9.10 19.55
N ILE A 281 1.42 -8.16 19.92
CA ILE A 281 1.67 -6.71 19.75
C ILE A 281 2.67 -6.19 20.83
N ASP A 282 2.89 -6.94 21.90
CA ASP A 282 3.29 -6.42 23.21
C ASP A 282 4.80 -6.26 23.49
N VAL A 283 5.66 -6.04 22.48
CA VAL A 283 7.08 -5.69 22.74
C VAL A 283 7.64 -4.58 21.83
N GLU A 284 7.23 -4.49 20.57
CA GLU A 284 7.82 -3.53 19.61
C GLU A 284 6.83 -2.44 19.15
N ALA A 285 5.53 -2.76 18.98
CA ALA A 285 4.55 -1.84 18.42
C ALA A 285 4.14 -0.72 19.40
N GLN A 286 4.01 -1.01 20.70
CA GLN A 286 3.64 0.00 21.70
C GLN A 286 4.64 1.17 21.79
N ARG A 287 5.92 0.96 21.47
CA ARG A 287 6.92 2.04 21.42
C ARG A 287 6.77 2.94 20.20
N ALA A 288 6.30 2.41 19.07
CA ALA A 288 6.10 3.19 17.84
C ALA A 288 4.77 3.98 17.87
N THR A 289 3.70 3.43 18.47
CA THR A 289 2.39 4.09 18.52
C THR A 289 2.27 5.16 19.61
N MET A 290 3.05 5.08 20.70
CA MET A 290 3.08 6.11 21.75
C MET A 290 4.06 7.27 21.48
N GLY A 291 4.93 7.16 20.47
CA GLY A 291 5.88 8.20 20.08
C GLY A 291 5.27 9.37 19.29
N THR A 292 4.05 9.24 18.81
CA THR A 292 3.33 10.29 18.05
C THR A 292 2.21 10.96 18.85
N ALA A 293 2.00 10.57 20.11
CA ALA A 293 0.88 11.06 20.94
C ALA A 293 1.34 11.79 22.22
N ARG A 294 2.57 12.30 22.27
CA ARG A 294 3.08 13.14 23.36
C ARG A 294 3.81 14.37 22.84
N GLU A 295 3.08 15.24 22.16
CA GLU A 295 3.45 16.65 22.09
C GLU A 295 2.20 17.54 21.99
N GLU A 296 1.20 17.27 22.82
CA GLU A 296 0.23 18.29 23.23
C GLU A 296 0.02 18.17 24.73
N SER A 297 0.88 18.85 25.48
CA SER A 297 0.63 19.15 26.87
C SER A 297 0.94 20.62 27.13
N HIS A 298 0.05 21.26 27.88
CA HIS A 298 0.16 22.55 28.56
C HIS A 298 -0.42 23.78 27.85
N VAL A 299 -1.71 24.04 28.13
CA VAL A 299 -2.11 25.38 28.56
C VAL A 299 -2.95 25.23 29.84
N CYS A 300 -2.30 25.45 30.98
CA CYS A 300 -2.98 25.81 32.22
C CYS A 300 -3.28 27.31 32.16
N LEU A 301 -4.54 27.72 32.34
CA LEU A 301 -4.91 29.08 32.73
C LEU A 301 -5.77 28.98 33.98
N GLU A 302 -5.14 29.14 35.14
CA GLU A 302 -5.80 29.69 36.32
C GLU A 302 -5.27 31.13 36.49
N LEU A 303 -6.18 32.09 36.57
CA LEU A 303 -5.96 33.44 37.10
C LEU A 303 -7.32 33.99 37.56
N PRO A 304 -7.35 34.99 38.45
CA PRO A 304 -6.84 35.04 39.82
C PRO A 304 -7.99 35.01 40.86
#